data_AF-A0ABD1ZF04-F1
#
_entry.id   AF-A0ABD1ZF04-F1
#
_cell.length_a   1.000
_cell.length_b   1.000
_cell.length_c   1.000
_cell.angle_alpha   90.00
_cell.angle_beta   90.00
_cell.angle_gamma   90.00
#
_symmetry.space_group_name_H-M   'P 1'
#
loop_
_entity.id
_entity.type
_entity.pdbx_description
1 polymer ?
#
loop_
_entity_poly.entity_id
_entity_poly.type
_entity_poly.pdbx_seq_one_letter_code
_entity_poly.pdbx_strand_id
1 'polypeptide(L)'
;MFIHSALGSTEIALLDKSTSRDRLWNRTPLSSLSGITEQRAELCTWDRLLILGRTAELIVQPARNSMAGRASTELESSLFSGAEVEFLAEDDMVVIVPSLRMDTLHLICGDFGPFMPQVPTSVPLWLGIAMKKRGKCRLRAPEWMSVENLTQVLELERESPQEFQPLPFHYVEVSRLLLDNARDDLIDVYMVQTLIEDIRNVRFHKVQSGLQNLSGKTHAVKLKNLAAMEVSLIRPFFVRALEKFYLHDDEELVQPSQTETDTPLASVDRLSRRVLRPR
;
A
#
# COMPACT_ATOMS: atom_id res chain seq x y z
N MET A 1 -52.30 -4.93 -6.85
CA MET A 1 -51.09 -4.89 -7.68
C MET A 1 -50.09 -3.99 -6.96
N PHE A 2 -49.28 -4.57 -6.06
CA PHE A 2 -47.96 -4.11 -5.58
C PHE A 2 -47.50 -5.01 -4.42
N ILE A 3 -46.25 -5.47 -4.53
CA ILE A 3 -45.29 -5.94 -3.51
C ILE A 3 -45.63 -7.25 -2.76
N HIS A 4 -44.89 -8.33 -3.04
CA HIS A 4 -43.98 -8.96 -2.07
C HIS A 4 -43.12 -10.09 -2.65
N SER A 5 -41.91 -10.20 -2.06
CA SER A 5 -41.08 -11.39 -1.84
C SER A 5 -40.39 -12.09 -3.02
N ALA A 6 -39.10 -11.83 -3.16
CA ALA A 6 -38.11 -12.85 -3.52
C ALA A 6 -37.01 -12.85 -2.44
N LEU A 7 -37.22 -13.66 -1.40
CA LEU A 7 -36.14 -14.20 -0.59
C LEU A 7 -35.61 -15.42 -1.33
N GLY A 8 -34.36 -15.37 -1.74
CA GLY A 8 -33.64 -16.50 -2.34
C GLY A 8 -32.16 -16.24 -2.17
N SER A 9 -31.61 -16.82 -1.10
CA SER A 9 -30.21 -16.77 -0.70
C SER A 9 -29.25 -16.88 -1.89
N THR A 10 -28.47 -15.83 -2.14
CA THR A 10 -27.22 -15.93 -2.89
C THR A 10 -26.09 -16.04 -1.88
N GLU A 11 -25.73 -17.28 -1.60
CA GLU A 11 -24.44 -17.67 -1.06
C GLU A 11 -23.37 -17.12 -2.01
N ILE A 12 -22.70 -16.03 -1.60
CA ILE A 12 -21.61 -15.42 -2.37
C ILE A 12 -20.40 -16.35 -2.26
N ALA A 13 -20.35 -17.33 -3.17
CA ALA A 13 -19.12 -18.03 -3.46
C ALA A 13 -18.12 -17.00 -4.00
N LEU A 14 -17.11 -16.67 -3.20
CA LEU A 14 -15.88 -16.00 -3.62
C LEU A 14 -15.17 -16.90 -4.64
N LEU A 15 -15.66 -16.90 -5.87
CA LEU A 15 -14.97 -17.42 -7.03
C LEU A 15 -13.73 -16.57 -7.24
N ASP A 16 -12.58 -17.22 -7.14
CA ASP A 16 -11.24 -16.71 -7.46
C ASP A 16 -11.27 -15.75 -8.66
N LYS A 17 -11.13 -14.45 -8.37
CA LYS A 17 -11.28 -13.33 -9.33
C LYS A 17 -10.21 -13.38 -10.42
N SER A 18 -9.05 -13.97 -10.14
CA SER A 18 -7.98 -14.28 -11.10
C SER A 18 -8.50 -15.22 -12.22
N THR A 19 -9.11 -16.34 -11.82
CA THR A 19 -9.64 -17.36 -12.73
C THR A 19 -10.81 -16.87 -13.58
N SER A 20 -11.69 -16.01 -13.06
CA SER A 20 -12.82 -15.45 -13.83
C SER A 20 -12.36 -14.43 -14.88
N ARG A 21 -11.30 -13.67 -14.60
CA ARG A 21 -10.75 -12.67 -15.52
C ARG A 21 -10.00 -13.31 -16.69
N ASP A 22 -9.21 -14.35 -16.44
CA ASP A 22 -8.58 -15.14 -17.50
C ASP A 22 -9.62 -15.73 -18.46
N ARG A 23 -10.82 -16.11 -17.99
CA ARG A 23 -11.91 -16.60 -18.86
C ARG A 23 -12.53 -15.52 -19.75
N LEU A 24 -12.75 -14.31 -19.22
CA LEU A 24 -13.34 -13.19 -19.96
C LEU A 24 -12.41 -12.71 -21.08
N TRP A 25 -11.12 -12.55 -20.80
CA TRP A 25 -10.15 -12.11 -21.79
C TRP A 25 -9.79 -13.23 -22.78
N ASN A 26 -9.57 -14.48 -22.35
CA ASN A 26 -9.12 -15.54 -23.27
C ASN A 26 -10.18 -15.98 -24.30
N ARG A 27 -11.48 -15.69 -24.08
CA ARG A 27 -12.56 -16.06 -25.00
C ARG A 27 -13.09 -14.93 -25.87
N THR A 28 -12.82 -13.67 -25.54
CA THR A 28 -13.35 -12.53 -26.31
C THR A 28 -12.35 -12.02 -27.34
N PRO A 29 -12.76 -11.88 -28.61
CA PRO A 29 -11.98 -11.17 -29.63
C PRO A 29 -11.59 -9.79 -29.12
N LEU A 30 -10.33 -9.37 -29.32
CA LEU A 30 -9.86 -8.05 -28.85
C LEU A 30 -10.73 -6.90 -29.39
N SER A 31 -11.30 -7.08 -30.59
CA SER A 31 -12.24 -6.15 -31.23
C SER A 31 -13.62 -6.04 -30.56
N SER A 32 -13.94 -6.92 -29.61
CA SER A 32 -15.23 -6.98 -28.90
C SER A 32 -15.13 -6.57 -27.42
N LEU A 33 -13.95 -6.13 -26.99
CA LEU A 33 -13.68 -5.71 -25.61
C LEU A 33 -14.31 -4.36 -25.23
N SER A 34 -14.91 -3.65 -26.19
CA SER A 34 -15.63 -2.40 -25.96
C SER A 34 -16.90 -2.56 -25.12
N GLY A 35 -17.32 -3.79 -24.80
CA GLY A 35 -18.56 -4.08 -24.06
C GLY A 35 -18.41 -4.79 -22.70
N ILE A 36 -17.20 -4.97 -22.17
CA ILE A 36 -17.00 -5.71 -20.90
C ILE A 36 -16.66 -4.74 -19.77
N THR A 37 -17.62 -3.94 -19.29
CA THR A 37 -17.31 -3.03 -18.18
C THR A 37 -18.53 -2.70 -17.32
N GLU A 38 -18.79 -3.51 -16.29
CA GLU A 38 -19.71 -3.11 -15.21
C GLU A 38 -19.17 -3.43 -13.81
N GLN A 39 -18.32 -4.46 -13.65
CA GLN A 39 -17.78 -4.85 -12.34
C GLN A 39 -16.52 -4.11 -11.86
N ARG A 40 -15.84 -3.32 -12.71
CA ARG A 40 -14.57 -2.64 -12.33
C ARG A 40 -14.78 -1.17 -11.90
N ALA A 41 -15.93 -0.58 -12.22
CA ALA A 41 -16.25 0.82 -11.94
C ALA A 41 -16.43 1.11 -10.44
N GLU A 42 -16.86 0.12 -9.65
CA GLU A 42 -17.10 0.30 -8.21
C GLU A 42 -15.83 0.27 -7.37
N LEU A 43 -14.72 -0.28 -7.89
CA LEU A 43 -13.43 -0.34 -7.17
C LEU A 43 -12.53 0.87 -7.45
N CYS A 44 -12.56 1.43 -8.67
CA CYS A 44 -11.69 2.56 -9.03
C CYS A 44 -11.98 3.86 -8.26
N THR A 45 -13.17 4.06 -7.69
CA THR A 45 -13.54 5.28 -6.97
C THR A 45 -13.24 5.24 -5.47
N TRP A 46 -13.30 4.06 -4.84
CA TRP A 46 -13.00 3.91 -3.40
C TRP A 46 -11.52 3.59 -3.12
N ASP A 47 -10.85 2.80 -3.98
CA ASP A 47 -9.42 2.46 -3.79
C ASP A 47 -8.50 3.64 -4.04
N ARG A 48 -8.88 4.58 -4.93
CA ARG A 48 -8.15 5.83 -5.12
C ARG A 48 -8.09 6.66 -3.83
N LEU A 49 -9.12 6.68 -2.99
CA LEU A 49 -9.10 7.47 -1.76
C LEU A 49 -8.27 6.83 -0.63
N LEU A 50 -8.11 5.50 -0.62
CA LEU A 50 -7.26 4.80 0.36
C LEU A 50 -5.77 4.77 -0.04
N ILE A 51 -5.47 4.83 -1.35
CA ILE A 51 -4.09 4.77 -1.89
C ILE A 51 -3.55 6.17 -2.29
N LEU A 52 -4.40 7.18 -2.56
CA LEU A 52 -3.96 8.58 -2.79
C LEU A 52 -3.51 9.32 -1.54
N GLY A 53 -3.42 8.65 -0.38
CA GLY A 53 -2.49 9.03 0.69
C GLY A 53 -1.04 8.87 0.25
N ARG A 54 -0.64 9.53 -0.85
CA ARG A 54 0.73 9.61 -1.38
C ARG A 54 1.58 10.51 -0.48
N THR A 55 1.76 10.04 0.74
CA THR A 55 2.92 10.16 1.60
C THR A 55 2.76 8.96 2.54
N ALA A 56 3.76 8.11 2.68
CA ALA A 56 3.87 7.26 3.88
C ALA A 56 4.15 8.18 5.08
N GLU A 57 3.22 9.08 5.38
CA GLU A 57 3.10 9.76 6.63
C GLU A 57 2.20 8.85 7.46
N LEU A 58 2.84 7.90 8.14
CA LEU A 58 2.25 7.21 9.27
C LEU A 58 2.04 8.27 10.37
N ILE A 59 1.07 9.15 10.16
CA ILE A 59 0.58 10.04 11.20
C ILE A 59 -0.41 9.17 11.99
N VAL A 60 0.08 8.60 13.07
CA VAL A 60 -0.79 8.09 14.14
C VAL A 60 -1.44 9.32 14.77
N GLN A 61 -2.54 9.81 14.20
CA GLN A 61 -3.35 10.81 14.90
C GLN A 61 -4.21 10.08 15.92
N PRO A 62 -4.16 10.49 17.20
CA PRO A 62 -5.04 9.91 18.20
C PRO A 62 -6.47 10.30 17.87
N ALA A 63 -7.32 9.30 17.62
CA ALA A 63 -8.76 9.50 17.56
C ALA A 63 -9.23 9.97 18.94
N ARG A 64 -9.44 11.29 19.09
CA ARG A 64 -10.10 11.85 20.26
C ARG A 64 -11.57 11.40 20.28
N ASN A 65 -11.87 10.47 21.18
CA ASN A 65 -13.17 10.11 21.76
C ASN A 65 -14.35 9.87 20.81
N SER A 66 -14.77 8.61 20.70
CA SER A 66 -16.06 8.11 21.25
C SER A 66 -16.43 6.75 20.64
N MET A 67 -16.95 5.86 21.48
CA MET A 67 -17.47 4.50 21.20
C MET A 67 -16.45 3.35 21.14
N ALA A 68 -16.08 2.89 22.34
CA ALA A 68 -15.66 1.51 22.59
C ALA A 68 -16.75 0.54 22.11
N GLY A 69 -16.55 -0.09 20.95
CA GLY A 69 -17.48 -1.07 20.39
C GLY A 69 -17.39 -1.30 18.88
N ARG A 70 -16.65 -0.48 18.12
CA ARG A 70 -16.54 -0.63 16.64
C ARG A 70 -15.13 -0.77 16.06
N ALA A 71 -14.09 -0.59 16.89
CA ALA A 71 -12.70 -0.53 16.39
C ALA A 71 -12.16 -1.86 15.83
N SER A 72 -12.69 -3.01 16.26
CA SER A 72 -12.16 -4.32 15.86
C SER A 72 -12.46 -4.68 14.39
N THR A 73 -13.57 -4.20 13.83
CA THR A 73 -14.03 -4.54 12.47
C THR A 73 -13.48 -3.62 11.38
N GLU A 74 -13.15 -2.37 11.68
CA GLU A 74 -12.60 -1.43 10.69
C GLU A 74 -11.11 -1.67 10.40
N LEU A 75 -10.34 -2.16 11.38
CA LEU A 75 -8.90 -2.42 11.19
C LEU A 75 -8.62 -3.65 10.32
N GLU A 76 -9.53 -4.63 10.28
CA GLU A 76 -9.42 -5.79 9.39
C GLU A 76 -9.59 -5.42 7.92
N SER A 77 -10.26 -4.30 7.60
CA SER A 77 -10.42 -3.80 6.22
C SER A 77 -9.13 -3.23 5.60
N SER A 78 -8.06 -3.07 6.38
CA SER A 78 -6.83 -2.40 5.94
C SER A 78 -5.63 -3.35 5.75
N LEU A 79 -5.87 -4.66 5.78
CA LEU A 79 -4.84 -5.67 5.56
C LEU A 79 -4.96 -6.21 4.14
N PHE A 80 -4.25 -5.58 3.20
CA PHE A 80 -4.14 -6.13 1.85
C PHE A 80 -3.29 -7.41 1.90
N SER A 81 -3.88 -8.51 1.45
CA SER A 81 -3.16 -9.74 1.16
C SER A 81 -2.19 -9.52 -0.01
N GLY A 82 -1.15 -10.35 -0.12
CA GLY A 82 -0.19 -10.24 -1.23
C GLY A 82 -0.85 -10.31 -2.62
N ALA A 83 -1.95 -11.05 -2.76
CA ALA A 83 -2.72 -11.11 -4.01
C ALA A 83 -3.46 -9.79 -4.32
N GLU A 84 -3.95 -9.09 -3.30
CA GLU A 84 -4.58 -7.78 -3.48
C GLU A 84 -3.54 -6.71 -3.82
N VAL A 85 -2.35 -6.76 -3.21
CA VAL A 85 -1.23 -5.87 -3.58
C VAL A 85 -0.81 -6.11 -5.03
N GLU A 86 -0.70 -7.37 -5.45
CA GLU A 86 -0.41 -7.73 -6.84
C GLU A 86 -1.50 -7.19 -7.79
N PHE A 87 -2.78 -7.36 -7.44
CA PHE A 87 -3.90 -6.82 -8.21
C PHE A 87 -3.83 -5.29 -8.36
N LEU A 88 -3.47 -4.57 -7.30
CA LEU A 88 -3.32 -3.11 -7.33
C LEU A 88 -2.12 -2.67 -8.19
N ALA A 89 -1.03 -3.43 -8.17
CA ALA A 89 0.15 -3.16 -8.98
C ALA A 89 -0.10 -3.28 -10.49
N GLU A 90 -1.13 -4.03 -10.91
CA GLU A 90 -1.44 -4.18 -12.33
C GLU A 90 -1.94 -2.90 -13.01
N ASP A 91 -2.38 -1.90 -12.23
CA ASP A 91 -2.75 -0.59 -12.77
C ASP A 91 -1.54 0.31 -13.06
N ASP A 92 -0.32 -0.12 -12.70
CA ASP A 92 0.90 0.58 -13.06
C ASP A 92 1.10 0.59 -14.59
N MET A 93 1.52 1.74 -15.10
CA MET A 93 1.73 1.95 -16.53
C MET A 93 3.05 1.34 -16.99
N VAL A 94 3.00 0.54 -18.05
CA VAL A 94 4.15 -0.07 -18.71
C VAL A 94 4.15 0.22 -20.19
N VAL A 95 5.32 0.09 -20.81
CA VAL A 95 5.50 0.33 -22.24
C VAL A 95 5.51 -1.01 -22.97
N ILE A 96 4.64 -1.15 -23.97
CA ILE A 96 4.62 -2.30 -24.88
C ILE A 96 5.01 -1.88 -26.29
N VAL A 97 5.51 -2.84 -27.07
CA VAL A 97 5.70 -2.73 -28.52
C VAL A 97 4.72 -3.68 -29.20
N PRO A 98 3.60 -3.18 -29.76
CA PRO A 98 2.60 -4.01 -30.42
C PRO A 98 3.14 -4.66 -31.70
N SER A 99 2.60 -5.82 -32.05
CA SER A 99 2.82 -6.49 -33.35
C SER A 99 1.60 -6.40 -34.27
N LEU A 100 0.50 -5.85 -33.78
CA LEU A 100 -0.76 -5.68 -34.52
C LEU A 100 -1.08 -4.21 -34.77
N ARG A 101 -1.97 -3.97 -35.72
CA ARG A 101 -2.65 -2.68 -35.89
C ARG A 101 -4.06 -2.78 -35.30
N MET A 102 -4.41 -1.86 -34.41
CA MET A 102 -5.74 -1.76 -33.80
C MET A 102 -6.00 -0.31 -33.41
N ASP A 103 -7.24 0.14 -33.55
CA ASP A 103 -7.64 1.48 -33.16
C ASP A 103 -7.59 1.65 -31.63
N THR A 104 -7.78 2.89 -31.19
CA THR A 104 -7.81 3.22 -29.76
C THR A 104 -8.91 2.42 -29.05
N LEU A 105 -8.54 1.80 -27.93
CA LEU A 105 -9.47 1.17 -27.00
C LEU A 105 -10.00 2.21 -26.03
N HIS A 106 -11.31 2.45 -26.07
CA HIS A 106 -12.00 3.33 -25.13
C HIS A 106 -12.51 2.51 -23.94
N LEU A 107 -11.88 2.68 -22.76
CA LEU A 107 -12.24 1.96 -21.53
C LEU A 107 -12.72 2.93 -20.46
N ILE A 108 -13.42 2.43 -19.43
CA ILE A 108 -13.86 3.25 -18.28
C ILE A 108 -12.68 4.01 -17.64
N CYS A 109 -11.52 3.35 -17.55
CA CYS A 109 -10.34 3.90 -16.90
C CYS A 109 -9.48 4.80 -17.82
N GLY A 110 -9.92 5.04 -19.06
CA GLY A 110 -9.22 5.87 -20.04
C GLY A 110 -9.07 5.21 -21.41
N ASP A 111 -8.48 5.96 -22.32
CA ASP A 111 -8.23 5.54 -23.70
C ASP A 111 -6.80 5.03 -23.87
N PHE A 112 -6.64 3.89 -24.56
CA PHE A 112 -5.33 3.28 -24.82
C PHE A 112 -5.14 2.99 -26.30
N GLY A 113 -3.96 3.36 -26.83
CA GLY A 113 -3.65 3.27 -28.25
C GLY A 113 -3.69 4.63 -28.94
N PRO A 114 -3.73 4.68 -30.28
CA PRO A 114 -3.87 3.55 -31.21
C PRO A 114 -2.65 2.62 -31.18
N PHE A 115 -2.87 1.33 -31.46
CA PHE A 115 -1.83 0.33 -31.47
C PHE A 115 -1.29 0.15 -32.88
N MET A 116 0.01 0.41 -33.04
CA MET A 116 0.69 0.30 -34.33
C MET A 116 1.89 -0.64 -34.19
N PRO A 117 2.15 -1.52 -35.17
CA PRO A 117 3.30 -2.40 -35.12
C PRO A 117 4.60 -1.62 -34.95
N GLN A 118 5.48 -2.08 -34.05
CA GLN A 118 6.79 -1.48 -33.77
C GLN A 118 6.75 -0.06 -33.19
N VAL A 119 5.58 0.44 -32.78
CA VAL A 119 5.44 1.75 -32.13
C VAL A 119 5.22 1.57 -30.63
N PRO A 120 6.15 2.00 -29.76
CA PRO A 120 5.98 1.90 -28.31
C PRO A 120 4.70 2.60 -27.85
N THR A 121 3.89 1.91 -27.06
CA THR A 121 2.61 2.42 -26.55
C THR A 121 2.54 2.17 -25.04
N SER A 122 2.12 3.18 -24.27
CA SER A 122 1.94 3.07 -22.82
C SER A 122 0.56 2.49 -22.51
N VAL A 123 0.52 1.43 -21.70
CA VAL A 123 -0.71 0.72 -21.29
C VAL A 123 -0.58 0.30 -19.83
N PRO A 124 -1.69 0.08 -19.10
CA PRO A 124 -1.62 -0.52 -17.79
C PRO A 124 -1.12 -1.97 -17.89
N LEU A 125 -0.42 -2.42 -16.86
CA LEU A 125 0.26 -3.72 -16.83
C LEU A 125 -0.69 -4.89 -17.10
N TRP A 126 -1.91 -4.89 -16.54
CA TRP A 126 -2.90 -5.93 -16.85
C TRP A 126 -3.20 -6.05 -18.35
N LEU A 127 -3.26 -4.92 -19.07
CA LEU A 127 -3.54 -4.90 -20.51
C LEU A 127 -2.32 -5.38 -21.30
N GLY A 128 -1.13 -4.92 -20.89
CA GLY A 128 0.13 -5.36 -21.48
C GLY A 128 0.32 -6.88 -21.38
N ILE A 129 0.09 -7.46 -20.21
CA ILE A 129 0.16 -8.91 -19.98
C ILE A 129 -0.90 -9.65 -20.80
N ALA A 130 -2.14 -9.15 -20.85
CA ALA A 130 -3.20 -9.77 -21.65
C ALA A 130 -2.87 -9.79 -23.15
N MET A 131 -2.24 -8.73 -23.68
CA MET A 131 -1.76 -8.68 -25.06
C MET A 131 -0.54 -9.60 -25.29
N LYS A 132 0.38 -9.69 -24.31
CA LYS A 132 1.54 -10.58 -24.36
C LYS A 132 1.14 -12.05 -24.39
N LYS A 133 0.22 -12.49 -23.52
CA LYS A 133 -0.33 -13.87 -23.50
C LYS A 133 -0.94 -14.29 -24.85
N ARG A 134 -1.41 -13.33 -25.67
CA ARG A 134 -1.95 -13.56 -27.01
C ARG A 134 -0.92 -13.41 -28.14
N GLY A 135 0.35 -13.17 -27.82
CA GLY A 135 1.42 -12.95 -28.81
C GLY A 135 1.26 -11.66 -29.62
N LYS A 136 0.58 -10.65 -29.08
CA LYS A 136 0.24 -9.40 -29.80
C LYS A 136 1.11 -8.20 -29.46
N CYS A 137 2.01 -8.34 -28.51
CA CYS A 137 3.01 -7.33 -28.18
C CYS A 137 4.26 -7.99 -27.58
N ARG A 138 5.31 -7.19 -27.49
CA ARG A 138 6.44 -7.43 -26.58
C ARG A 138 6.38 -6.40 -25.46
N LEU A 139 6.60 -6.84 -24.22
CA LEU A 139 6.73 -5.95 -23.08
C LEU A 139 8.14 -5.39 -23.05
N ARG A 140 8.27 -4.08 -22.84
CA ARG A 140 9.59 -3.47 -22.66
C ARG A 140 9.92 -3.43 -21.17
N ALA A 141 11.10 -3.95 -20.81
CA ALA A 141 11.60 -3.86 -19.43
C ALA A 141 11.62 -2.39 -18.95
N PRO A 142 11.09 -2.10 -17.75
CA PRO A 142 11.24 -0.78 -17.14
C PRO A 142 12.71 -0.41 -16.93
N GLU A 143 13.05 0.87 -17.02
CA GLU A 143 14.43 1.35 -16.92
C GLU A 143 15.08 1.01 -15.57
N TRP A 144 14.33 1.10 -14.47
CA TRP A 144 14.82 0.74 -13.14
C TRP A 144 15.13 -0.76 -12.99
N MET A 145 14.58 -1.61 -13.85
CA MET A 145 14.71 -3.08 -13.80
C MET A 145 15.88 -3.56 -14.68
N SER A 146 16.99 -2.81 -14.70
CA SER A 146 18.24 -3.22 -15.33
C SER A 146 19.22 -3.75 -14.28
N VAL A 147 20.15 -4.62 -14.70
CA VAL A 147 21.16 -5.19 -13.80
C VAL A 147 22.02 -4.08 -13.17
N GLU A 148 22.40 -3.07 -13.96
CA GLU A 148 23.22 -1.96 -13.50
C GLU A 148 22.50 -1.13 -12.43
N ASN A 149 21.24 -0.75 -12.70
CA ASN A 149 20.44 0.06 -11.79
C ASN A 149 20.12 -0.70 -10.49
N LEU A 150 19.74 -1.98 -10.59
CA LEU A 150 19.45 -2.79 -9.41
C LEU A 150 20.70 -3.05 -8.58
N THR A 151 21.86 -3.27 -9.20
CA THR A 151 23.14 -3.41 -8.48
C THR A 151 23.48 -2.11 -7.74
N GLN A 152 23.34 -0.97 -8.40
CA GLN A 152 23.59 0.33 -7.75
C GLN A 152 22.64 0.56 -6.58
N VAL A 153 21.35 0.28 -6.76
CA VAL A 153 20.35 0.40 -5.67
C VAL A 153 20.71 -0.52 -4.51
N LEU A 154 21.09 -1.77 -4.76
CA LEU A 154 21.46 -2.72 -3.72
C LEU A 154 22.66 -2.25 -2.89
N GLU A 155 23.71 -1.77 -3.55
CA GLU A 155 24.90 -1.26 -2.85
C GLU A 155 24.57 -0.01 -2.02
N LEU A 156 23.85 0.96 -2.59
CA LEU A 156 23.40 2.14 -1.84
C LEU A 156 22.48 1.77 -0.66
N GLU A 157 21.62 0.78 -0.84
CA GLU A 157 20.72 0.29 0.21
C GLU A 157 21.49 -0.34 1.37
N ARG A 158 22.64 -0.99 1.11
CA ARG A 158 23.56 -1.52 2.12
C ARG A 158 24.37 -0.42 2.82
N GLU A 159 24.81 0.59 2.09
CA GLU A 159 25.59 1.71 2.61
C GLU A 159 24.77 2.65 3.52
N SER A 160 23.47 2.82 3.26
CA SER A 160 22.59 3.73 3.99
C SER A 160 21.63 3.00 4.96
N PRO A 161 22.06 2.62 6.18
CA PRO A 161 21.23 1.81 7.08
C PRO A 161 19.95 2.53 7.57
N GLN A 162 19.93 3.87 7.55
CA GLN A 162 18.81 4.68 8.06
C GLN A 162 17.84 5.13 6.96
N GLU A 163 18.18 4.95 5.69
CA GLU A 163 17.41 5.46 4.55
C GLU A 163 17.16 4.37 3.52
N PHE A 164 15.95 4.35 2.99
CA PHE A 164 15.54 3.46 1.90
C PHE A 164 15.82 4.13 0.56
N GLN A 165 16.50 3.42 -0.33
CA GLN A 165 16.73 3.92 -1.67
C GLN A 165 15.41 3.96 -2.45
N PRO A 166 15.23 4.96 -3.33
CA PRO A 166 13.99 5.12 -4.07
C PRO A 166 13.83 4.01 -5.12
N LEU A 167 12.73 3.28 -5.03
CA LEU A 167 12.24 2.34 -6.04
C LEU A 167 10.76 2.60 -6.31
N PRO A 168 10.23 2.17 -7.47
CA PRO A 168 8.80 2.21 -7.72
C PRO A 168 8.00 1.51 -6.61
N PHE A 169 6.83 2.04 -6.29
CA PHE A 169 6.03 1.59 -5.16
C PHE A 169 5.66 0.10 -5.24
N HIS A 170 5.41 -0.42 -6.45
CA HIS A 170 5.09 -1.83 -6.69
C HIS A 170 6.23 -2.61 -7.38
N TYR A 171 7.50 -2.27 -7.10
CA TYR A 171 8.63 -2.88 -7.81
C TYR A 171 8.64 -4.42 -7.69
N VAL A 172 8.18 -4.98 -6.57
CA VAL A 172 8.14 -6.43 -6.33
C VAL A 172 7.10 -7.10 -7.22
N GLU A 173 5.88 -6.58 -7.21
CA GLU A 173 4.74 -7.12 -7.95
C GLU A 173 4.95 -6.98 -9.45
N VAL A 174 5.36 -5.79 -9.90
CA VAL A 174 5.65 -5.52 -11.32
C VAL A 174 6.77 -6.43 -11.81
N SER A 175 7.84 -6.60 -11.04
CA SER A 175 8.92 -7.52 -11.41
C SER A 175 8.43 -8.95 -11.57
N ARG A 176 7.67 -9.45 -10.59
CA ARG A 176 7.13 -10.80 -10.61
C ARG A 176 6.23 -11.03 -11.83
N LEU A 177 5.28 -10.13 -12.06
CA LEU A 177 4.35 -10.22 -13.19
C LEU A 177 5.07 -10.21 -14.55
N LEU A 178 6.13 -9.41 -14.69
CA LEU A 178 6.97 -9.39 -15.90
C LEU A 178 7.81 -10.67 -16.06
N LEU A 179 8.44 -11.15 -14.99
CA LEU A 179 9.24 -12.38 -15.00
C LEU A 179 8.39 -13.61 -15.33
N ASP A 180 7.13 -13.64 -14.88
CA ASP A 180 6.21 -14.76 -15.10
C ASP A 180 5.62 -14.76 -16.53
N ASN A 181 5.30 -13.59 -17.10
CA ASN A 181 4.54 -13.49 -18.35
C ASN A 181 5.37 -13.03 -19.56
N ALA A 182 6.52 -12.39 -19.35
CA ALA A 182 7.32 -11.74 -20.39
C ALA A 182 8.82 -12.04 -20.27
N ARG A 183 9.16 -13.20 -19.70
CA ARG A 183 10.55 -13.64 -19.52
C ARG A 183 11.40 -13.55 -20.78
N ASP A 184 10.81 -13.83 -21.94
CA ASP A 184 11.45 -13.82 -23.26
C ASP A 184 11.75 -12.41 -23.79
N ASP A 185 11.13 -11.38 -23.23
CA ASP A 185 11.37 -9.97 -23.59
C ASP A 185 12.45 -9.31 -22.70
N LEU A 186 12.88 -9.98 -21.64
CA LEU A 186 13.80 -9.44 -20.63
C LEU A 186 15.24 -9.90 -20.87
N ILE A 187 16.20 -9.04 -20.52
CA ILE A 187 17.65 -9.32 -20.58
C ILE A 187 18.11 -9.72 -19.18
N ASP A 188 19.04 -10.68 -19.09
CA ASP A 188 19.67 -11.11 -17.82
C ASP A 188 18.70 -11.49 -16.70
N VAL A 189 17.59 -12.14 -17.06
CA VAL A 189 16.47 -12.52 -16.19
C VAL A 189 16.90 -13.08 -14.83
N TYR A 190 17.86 -14.02 -14.82
CA TYR A 190 18.32 -14.66 -13.60
C TYR A 190 19.04 -13.69 -12.65
N MET A 191 19.84 -12.78 -13.21
CA MET A 191 20.56 -11.78 -12.43
C MET A 191 19.58 -10.74 -11.87
N VAL A 192 18.66 -10.25 -12.70
CA VAL A 192 17.60 -9.33 -12.28
C VAL A 192 16.77 -9.93 -11.15
N GLN A 193 16.34 -11.19 -11.28
CA GLN A 193 15.58 -11.88 -10.23
C GLN A 193 16.37 -11.97 -8.92
N THR A 194 17.65 -12.34 -8.98
CA THR A 194 18.52 -12.44 -7.80
C THR A 194 18.68 -11.09 -7.11
N LEU A 195 18.95 -10.02 -7.87
CA LEU A 195 19.11 -8.67 -7.33
C LEU A 195 17.83 -8.15 -6.66
N ILE A 196 16.66 -8.40 -7.24
CA ILE A 196 15.37 -8.01 -6.64
C ILE A 196 15.15 -8.74 -5.31
N GLU A 197 15.43 -10.04 -5.27
CA GLU A 197 15.32 -10.85 -4.04
C GLU A 197 16.30 -10.35 -2.97
N ASP A 198 17.54 -10.03 -3.34
CA ASP A 198 18.55 -9.47 -2.42
C ASP A 198 18.14 -8.10 -1.88
N ILE A 199 17.64 -7.19 -2.73
CA ILE A 199 17.12 -5.88 -2.31
C ILE A 199 15.97 -6.07 -1.32
N ARG A 200 15.02 -6.97 -1.62
CA ARG A 200 13.89 -7.26 -0.73
C ARG A 200 14.37 -7.75 0.63
N ASN A 201 15.36 -8.64 0.67
CA ASN A 201 15.90 -9.17 1.91
C ASN A 201 16.61 -8.08 2.74
N VAL A 202 17.46 -7.26 2.10
CA VAL A 202 18.13 -6.13 2.77
C VAL A 202 17.10 -5.15 3.35
N ARG A 203 16.07 -4.80 2.59
CA ARG A 203 15.04 -3.85 3.01
C ARG A 203 14.16 -4.40 4.12
N PHE A 204 13.82 -5.69 4.07
CA PHE A 204 13.11 -6.36 5.16
C PHE A 204 13.91 -6.36 6.47
N HIS A 205 15.21 -6.66 6.40
CA HIS A 205 16.09 -6.56 7.58
C HIS A 205 16.24 -5.13 8.10
N LYS A 206 16.33 -4.15 7.21
CA LYS A 206 16.39 -2.73 7.56
C LYS A 206 15.13 -2.28 8.29
N VAL A 207 13.96 -2.64 7.76
CA VAL A 207 12.67 -2.44 8.43
C VAL A 207 12.70 -3.01 9.85
N GLN A 208 13.04 -4.30 9.99
CA GLN A 208 13.01 -4.97 11.28
C GLN A 208 13.95 -4.29 12.29
N SER A 209 15.15 -3.91 11.84
CA SER A 209 16.14 -3.21 12.67
C SER A 209 15.66 -1.80 13.05
N GLY A 210 15.01 -1.09 12.11
CA GLY A 210 14.39 0.21 12.36
C GLY A 210 13.30 0.14 13.42
N LEU A 211 12.49 -0.92 13.42
CA LEU A 211 11.44 -1.13 14.41
C LEU A 211 11.99 -1.44 15.81
N GLN A 212 13.11 -2.17 15.92
CA GLN A 212 13.75 -2.47 17.21
C GLN A 212 14.28 -1.22 17.92
N ASN A 213 14.61 -0.18 17.17
CA ASN A 213 15.12 1.09 17.71
C ASN A 213 14.02 2.07 18.15
N LEU A 214 12.74 1.69 18.03
CA LEU A 214 11.63 2.54 18.43
C LEU A 214 11.49 2.56 19.96
N SER A 215 11.59 3.75 20.56
CA SER A 215 11.46 3.95 22.01
C SER A 215 10.08 4.52 22.35
N GLY A 216 9.61 4.32 23.60
CA GLY A 216 8.28 4.75 24.07
C GLY A 216 7.99 6.25 24.01
N LYS A 217 8.97 7.09 23.65
CA LYS A 217 8.77 8.55 23.43
C LYS A 217 8.54 8.93 21.96
N THR A 218 8.55 7.96 21.05
CA THR A 218 8.46 8.24 19.61
C THR A 218 7.01 8.24 19.16
N HIS A 219 6.42 9.43 19.07
CA HIS A 219 5.02 9.62 18.67
C HIS A 219 4.79 9.51 17.15
N ALA A 220 5.83 9.62 16.33
CA ALA A 220 5.71 9.52 14.87
C ALA A 220 7.00 9.00 14.23
N VAL A 221 6.85 8.14 13.22
CA VAL A 221 7.96 7.61 12.42
C VAL A 221 7.68 7.92 10.95
N LYS A 222 8.58 8.66 10.31
CA LYS A 222 8.48 8.98 8.89
C LYS A 222 9.36 8.03 8.09
N LEU A 223 8.73 7.10 7.38
CA LEU A 223 9.41 6.13 6.51
C LEU A 223 9.22 6.55 5.06
N LYS A 224 10.27 7.06 4.44
CA LYS A 224 10.26 7.40 3.00
C LYS A 224 10.58 6.16 2.17
N ASN A 225 10.09 6.14 0.93
CA ASN A 225 10.45 5.17 -0.09
C ASN A 225 10.14 3.70 0.25
N LEU A 226 9.20 3.40 1.15
CA LEU A 226 8.72 2.03 1.34
C LEU A 226 7.87 1.57 0.17
N ALA A 227 8.01 0.30 -0.19
CA ALA A 227 7.20 -0.35 -1.23
C ALA A 227 5.91 -0.96 -0.67
N ALA A 228 4.94 -1.20 -1.55
CA ALA A 228 3.63 -1.74 -1.21
C ALA A 228 3.71 -3.08 -0.47
N MET A 229 4.52 -4.03 -0.99
CA MET A 229 4.79 -5.32 -0.34
C MET A 229 5.30 -5.13 1.09
N GLU A 230 6.27 -4.24 1.28
CA GLU A 230 6.89 -4.00 2.60
C GLU A 230 5.85 -3.47 3.58
N VAL A 231 5.06 -2.46 3.16
CA VAL A 231 3.97 -1.91 3.97
C VAL A 231 2.94 -2.98 4.31
N SER A 232 2.54 -3.82 3.36
CA SER A 232 1.55 -4.89 3.57
C SER A 232 2.00 -5.92 4.61
N LEU A 233 3.30 -6.23 4.66
CA LEU A 233 3.87 -7.18 5.62
C LEU A 233 3.97 -6.59 7.04
N ILE A 234 4.33 -5.32 7.16
CA ILE A 234 4.62 -4.70 8.46
C ILE A 234 3.36 -4.18 9.15
N ARG A 235 2.44 -3.59 8.38
CA ARG A 235 1.27 -2.87 8.87
C ARG A 235 0.39 -3.69 9.84
N PRO A 236 0.03 -4.97 9.58
CA PRO A 236 -0.84 -5.71 10.50
C PRO A 236 -0.29 -5.83 11.91
N PHE A 237 1.02 -6.10 12.03
CA PHE A 237 1.68 -6.23 13.32
C PHE A 237 1.90 -4.85 13.95
N PHE A 238 2.47 -3.92 13.19
CA PHE A 238 2.97 -2.66 13.72
C PHE A 238 1.85 -1.74 14.22
N VAL A 239 0.74 -1.64 13.48
CA VAL A 239 -0.39 -0.80 13.89
C VAL A 239 -1.01 -1.33 15.19
N ARG A 240 -1.19 -2.65 15.30
CA ARG A 240 -1.72 -3.28 16.52
C ARG A 240 -0.79 -3.10 17.72
N ALA A 241 0.52 -3.25 17.52
CA ALA A 241 1.50 -3.05 18.58
C ALA A 241 1.49 -1.60 19.08
N LEU A 242 1.53 -0.62 18.18
CA LEU A 242 1.49 0.80 18.54
C LEU A 242 0.19 1.21 19.21
N GLU A 243 -0.95 0.68 18.76
CA GLU A 243 -2.23 0.93 19.43
C GLU A 243 -2.19 0.47 20.89
N LYS A 244 -1.56 -0.67 21.18
CA LYS A 244 -1.38 -1.15 22.56
C LYS A 244 -0.40 -0.30 23.37
N PHE A 245 0.73 0.10 22.80
CA PHE A 245 1.65 1.02 23.48
C PHE A 245 0.96 2.34 23.83
N TYR A 246 0.23 2.91 22.88
CA TYR A 246 -0.50 4.15 23.09
C TYR A 246 -1.54 4.05 24.21
N LEU A 247 -2.30 2.95 24.25
CA LEU A 247 -3.30 2.71 25.30
C LEU A 247 -2.69 2.60 26.71
N HIS A 248 -1.47 2.08 26.84
CA HIS A 248 -0.83 1.86 28.14
C HIS A 248 0.10 2.99 28.59
N ASP A 249 0.66 3.78 27.66
CA ASP A 249 1.44 4.98 27.99
C ASP A 249 0.59 6.05 28.72
N ASP A 250 -0.73 6.10 28.46
CA ASP A 250 -1.66 7.01 29.14
C ASP A 250 -1.97 6.58 30.60
N GLU A 251 -1.78 5.30 30.98
CA GLU A 251 -2.08 4.81 32.34
C GLU A 251 -1.03 5.23 33.38
N GLU A 252 0.24 5.47 32.99
CA GLU A 252 1.28 5.92 33.92
C GLU A 252 1.12 7.38 34.40
N LEU A 253 0.29 8.18 33.72
CA LEU A 253 0.02 9.58 34.11
C LEU A 253 -1.07 9.72 35.18
N VAL A 254 -1.69 8.62 35.64
CA VAL A 254 -2.72 8.61 36.69
C VAL A 254 -2.22 7.84 37.92
N GLN A 255 -1.19 8.35 38.59
CA GLN A 255 -0.97 8.04 40.01
C GLN A 255 -1.52 9.19 40.87
N PRO A 256 -2.53 8.97 41.73
CA PRO A 256 -2.96 9.98 42.68
C PRO A 256 -1.85 10.17 43.71
N SER A 257 -1.30 11.37 43.78
CA SER A 257 -0.44 11.80 44.89
C SER A 257 -1.24 11.75 46.18
N GLN A 258 -1.15 10.65 46.92
CA GLN A 258 -1.54 10.57 48.32
C GLN A 258 -0.29 10.84 49.17
N THR A 259 -0.24 12.01 49.79
CA THR A 259 0.41 12.16 51.09
C THR A 259 -0.54 12.95 51.98
N GLU A 260 -1.18 12.23 52.88
CA GLU A 260 -2.01 12.73 53.97
C GLU A 260 -1.18 13.61 54.91
N THR A 261 -1.74 14.74 55.34
CA THR A 261 -1.61 15.20 56.73
C THR A 261 -2.89 15.92 57.11
N ASP A 262 -3.77 15.22 57.82
CA ASP A 262 -4.83 15.82 58.63
C ASP A 262 -4.19 16.47 59.88
N THR A 263 -4.51 17.75 60.13
CA THR A 263 -4.43 18.34 61.48
C THR A 263 -5.51 19.42 61.60
N PRO A 264 -6.46 19.32 62.55
CA PRO A 264 -7.55 20.29 62.66
C PRO A 264 -7.30 21.39 63.72
N LEU A 265 -7.83 22.59 63.38
CA LEU A 265 -8.25 23.75 64.20
C LEU A 265 -7.19 24.71 64.78
N ALA A 266 -7.21 25.98 64.31
CA ALA A 266 -7.65 27.15 65.09
C ALA A 266 -7.54 28.51 64.33
N SER A 267 -8.68 29.19 64.18
CA SER A 267 -8.96 30.63 64.42
C SER A 267 -8.09 31.78 63.85
N VAL A 268 -8.81 32.74 63.24
CA VAL A 268 -8.67 34.21 63.36
C VAL A 268 -7.69 34.95 62.41
N ASP A 269 -8.31 35.50 61.35
CA ASP A 269 -8.41 36.94 61.06
C ASP A 269 -7.22 37.69 60.39
N ARG A 270 -7.64 38.58 59.48
CA ARG A 270 -6.96 39.77 58.89
C ARG A 270 -6.11 39.64 57.63
N LEU A 271 -6.72 40.21 56.60
CA LEU A 271 -6.12 40.73 55.36
C LEU A 271 -4.92 41.69 55.58
N SER A 272 -4.00 41.60 54.63
CA SER A 272 -3.20 42.66 53.98
C SER A 272 -2.28 43.55 54.83
N ARG A 273 -0.96 43.39 54.62
CA ARG A 273 -0.02 44.53 54.63
C ARG A 273 1.18 44.29 53.71
N ARG A 274 1.17 44.91 52.52
CA ARG A 274 2.39 45.21 51.74
C ARG A 274 3.11 46.41 52.38
N VAL A 275 4.36 46.67 51.93
CA VAL A 275 5.23 47.89 52.09
C VAL A 275 6.35 47.67 53.13
N LEU A 276 7.67 47.89 52.91
CA LEU A 276 8.55 48.38 51.81
C LEU A 276 10.00 47.89 52.10
N ARG A 277 10.86 47.72 51.08
CA ARG A 277 12.33 47.66 51.27
C ARG A 277 12.89 49.09 51.44
N PRO A 278 13.90 49.28 52.31
CA PRO A 278 15.17 49.81 51.78
C PRO A 278 16.43 49.37 52.54
N ARG A 279 17.52 49.13 51.79
CA ARG A 279 18.80 49.85 51.93
C ARG A 279 19.55 49.77 50.61
#